data_AF-A0A371HV57-F1
#
_entry.id   AF-A0A371HV57-F1
#
_cell.length_a   1.000
_cell.length_b   1.000
_cell.length_c   1.000
_cell.angle_alpha   90.00
_cell.angle_beta   90.00
_cell.angle_gamma   90.00
#
_symmetry.space_group_name_H-M   'P 1'
#
loop_
_entity.id
_entity.type
_entity.pdbx_description
1 polymer ?
#
loop_
_entity_poly.entity_id
_entity_poly.type
_entity_poly.pdbx_seq_one_letter_code
_entity_poly.pdbx_strand_id
1 'polypeptide(L)'
;MSEKKKKSTRRSVVGASKKPQPLVEVEDIEDALSFSKDETHKLRVALLEWYDLNRRELPWRTSEEENEEEVQRRAYGVWVSEVMLQQTRVQTVIAYYNRWMQKWPTIHHLAQASLEEVNEMWAGLGYYRRARFLLEGSKKIVAEGGKIPKVASMLRKIPGIGDYTSGAIASIAFKEVVPVVDGNVVRVIARLRAVSANPKDSATLVDPVCPGDFNQALMELGATVCTPLNPSCSSCPASEFCHALSNAKQDSTVAVTDYPVKGVKVKQRCDFSAVCVVELLEAETLLDKNQPSSKFILVKRPEEGLLAGLWEFPSVSVDGETVPMARREAMDRFLKRNLKIDIRKTCNIVLREDIGEFVHIFSHIRLKLYVELLVLQLKGGIDDLFKSQDNKTTTWKFVYSNELSSMGLTTSVRKVYNMVQNFKQKSLPSNHVPTKKRTRTTKKLA
;
A
#
# COMPACT_ATOMS: atom_id res chain seq x y z
N MET A 1 56.33 -51.56 -12.82
CA MET A 1 55.15 -52.09 -12.11
C MET A 1 54.02 -52.23 -13.11
N SER A 2 53.42 -53.41 -13.15
CA SER A 2 52.84 -54.07 -14.31
C SER A 2 51.51 -53.49 -14.82
N GLU A 3 51.43 -53.27 -16.14
CA GLU A 3 50.21 -53.43 -16.92
C GLU A 3 49.91 -54.91 -17.13
N LYS A 4 48.64 -55.34 -17.01
CA LYS A 4 48.14 -56.58 -17.64
C LYS A 4 46.61 -56.57 -17.80
N LYS A 5 46.18 -56.68 -19.07
CA LYS A 5 44.83 -57.03 -19.56
C LYS A 5 44.33 -58.38 -19.03
N LYS A 6 43.02 -58.51 -18.77
CA LYS A 6 42.20 -59.75 -18.86
C LYS A 6 40.76 -59.33 -19.24
N LYS A 7 40.27 -59.54 -20.47
CA LYS A 7 39.63 -60.74 -21.06
C LYS A 7 38.50 -61.38 -20.23
N SER A 8 37.26 -61.08 -20.68
CA SER A 8 36.13 -61.98 -21.00
C SER A 8 35.63 -63.00 -19.98
N THR A 9 34.34 -62.84 -19.62
CA THR A 9 33.40 -63.97 -19.55
C THR A 9 32.00 -63.53 -20.01
N ARG A 10 31.60 -64.00 -21.20
CA ARG A 10 30.20 -64.01 -21.67
C ARG A 10 29.49 -65.18 -21.00
N ARG A 11 28.34 -64.92 -20.37
CA ARG A 11 27.31 -65.94 -20.10
C ARG A 11 25.99 -65.41 -20.65
N SER A 12 25.50 -66.07 -21.69
CA SER A 12 24.21 -65.84 -22.33
C SER A 12 23.10 -66.46 -21.48
N VAL A 13 22.09 -65.66 -21.11
CA VAL A 13 20.77 -66.19 -20.75
C VAL A 13 19.73 -65.40 -21.54
N VAL A 14 18.87 -66.18 -22.19
CA VAL A 14 17.84 -65.85 -23.15
C VAL A 14 16.83 -64.85 -22.58
N GLY A 15 16.73 -63.67 -23.20
CA GLY A 15 15.69 -62.68 -22.91
C GLY A 15 14.60 -62.74 -23.98
N ALA A 16 13.40 -63.16 -23.58
CA ALA A 16 12.22 -63.25 -24.43
C ALA A 16 11.88 -61.90 -25.08
N SER A 17 11.57 -61.95 -26.38
CA SER A 17 11.08 -60.83 -27.18
C SER A 17 9.72 -60.37 -26.64
N LYS A 18 9.67 -59.17 -26.05
CA LYS A 18 8.43 -58.41 -25.85
C LYS A 18 8.49 -57.19 -26.75
N LYS A 19 7.54 -57.11 -27.69
CA LYS A 19 7.27 -55.92 -28.51
C LYS A 19 7.15 -54.69 -27.59
N PRO A 20 7.75 -53.53 -27.93
CA PRO A 20 7.46 -52.31 -27.21
C PRO A 20 5.98 -51.96 -27.43
N GLN A 21 5.22 -51.86 -26.33
CA GLN A 21 3.92 -51.20 -26.36
C GLN A 21 4.13 -49.72 -26.70
N PRO A 22 3.20 -49.07 -27.41
CA PRO A 22 3.32 -47.65 -27.70
C PRO A 22 3.41 -46.89 -26.37
N LEU A 23 4.39 -45.99 -26.27
CA LEU A 23 4.41 -44.97 -25.23
C LEU A 23 3.07 -44.25 -25.31
N VAL A 24 2.28 -44.34 -24.24
CA VAL A 24 1.13 -43.46 -24.02
C VAL A 24 1.68 -42.04 -24.12
N GLU A 25 1.23 -41.29 -25.12
CA GLU A 25 1.45 -39.84 -25.16
C GLU A 25 0.90 -39.31 -23.85
N VAL A 26 1.80 -38.88 -22.97
CA VAL A 26 1.42 -38.18 -21.75
C VAL A 26 0.96 -36.82 -22.22
N GLU A 27 -0.35 -36.67 -22.40
CA GLU A 27 -0.97 -35.34 -22.50
C GLU A 27 -0.47 -34.52 -21.31
N ASP A 28 0.05 -33.32 -21.59
CA ASP A 28 0.48 -32.42 -20.52
C ASP A 28 -0.69 -32.22 -19.55
N ILE A 29 -0.46 -32.36 -18.24
CA ILE A 29 -1.49 -32.22 -17.21
C ILE A 29 -2.20 -30.85 -17.30
N GLU A 30 -1.55 -29.85 -17.91
CA GLU A 30 -2.14 -28.54 -18.20
C GLU A 30 -3.19 -28.57 -19.32
N ASP A 31 -3.09 -29.46 -20.32
CA ASP A 31 -4.09 -29.63 -21.38
C ASP A 31 -5.36 -30.32 -20.85
N ALA A 32 -5.22 -31.27 -19.92
CA ALA A 32 -6.34 -31.94 -19.25
C ALA A 32 -7.12 -31.03 -18.27
N LEU A 33 -6.53 -29.90 -17.86
CA LEU A 33 -7.15 -28.88 -17.00
C LEU A 33 -7.56 -27.62 -17.77
N SER A 34 -7.48 -27.68 -19.10
CA SER A 34 -7.93 -26.61 -20.00
C SER A 34 -9.43 -26.75 -20.26
N PHE A 35 -10.14 -25.61 -20.30
CA PHE A 35 -11.55 -25.61 -20.66
C PHE A 35 -11.71 -25.80 -22.17
N SER A 36 -12.67 -26.62 -22.58
CA SER A 36 -13.07 -26.67 -23.98
C SER A 36 -13.59 -25.30 -24.45
N LYS A 37 -13.68 -25.09 -25.77
CA LYS A 37 -14.22 -23.84 -26.34
C LYS A 37 -15.67 -23.56 -25.89
N ASP A 38 -16.49 -24.61 -25.78
CA ASP A 38 -17.87 -24.51 -25.35
C ASP A 38 -17.98 -24.16 -23.85
N GLU A 39 -17.21 -24.83 -23.00
CA GLU A 39 -17.13 -24.51 -21.57
C GLU A 39 -16.61 -23.09 -21.33
N THR A 40 -15.58 -22.68 -22.07
CA THR A 40 -15.04 -21.31 -22.01
C THR A 40 -16.10 -20.28 -22.38
N HIS A 41 -16.90 -20.54 -23.42
CA HIS A 41 -17.98 -19.65 -23.82
C HIS A 41 -19.08 -19.58 -22.76
N LYS A 42 -19.55 -20.71 -22.25
CA LYS A 42 -20.59 -20.75 -21.18
C LYS A 42 -20.11 -20.07 -19.90
N LEU A 43 -18.85 -20.27 -19.51
CA LEU A 43 -18.24 -19.59 -18.37
C LEU A 43 -18.21 -18.08 -18.56
N ARG A 44 -17.84 -17.59 -19.74
CA ARG A 44 -17.86 -16.15 -20.06
C ARG A 44 -19.26 -15.57 -19.93
N VAL A 45 -20.25 -16.20 -20.54
CA VAL A 45 -21.66 -15.77 -20.48
C VAL A 45 -22.14 -15.71 -19.03
N ALA A 46 -22.01 -16.81 -18.27
CA ALA A 46 -22.47 -16.87 -16.88
C ALA A 46 -21.79 -15.82 -15.98
N LEU A 47 -20.49 -15.57 -16.20
CA LEU A 47 -19.73 -14.59 -15.42
C LEU A 47 -20.13 -13.14 -15.77
N LEU A 48 -20.32 -12.83 -17.05
CA LEU A 48 -20.71 -11.49 -17.51
C LEU A 48 -22.15 -11.15 -17.09
N GLU A 49 -23.10 -12.08 -17.26
CA GLU A 49 -24.49 -11.90 -16.80
C GLU A 49 -24.55 -11.66 -15.29
N TRP A 50 -23.79 -12.42 -14.52
CA TRP A 50 -23.68 -12.18 -13.08
C TRP A 50 -23.08 -10.82 -12.76
N TYR A 51 -22.04 -10.41 -13.49
CA TYR A 51 -21.37 -9.14 -13.26
C TYR A 51 -22.29 -7.95 -13.54
N ASP A 52 -23.07 -7.99 -14.61
CA ASP A 52 -24.04 -6.94 -14.95
C ASP A 52 -25.07 -6.72 -13.84
N LEU A 53 -25.50 -7.80 -13.17
CA LEU A 53 -26.47 -7.75 -12.08
C LEU A 53 -25.85 -7.42 -10.71
N ASN A 54 -24.59 -7.78 -10.48
CA ASN A 54 -23.99 -7.77 -9.12
C ASN A 54 -22.79 -6.83 -8.94
N ARG A 55 -22.30 -6.19 -10.01
CA ARG A 55 -21.15 -5.28 -9.91
C ARG A 55 -21.46 -4.13 -8.96
N ARG A 56 -20.53 -3.86 -8.05
CA ARG A 56 -20.60 -2.65 -7.21
C ARG A 56 -20.42 -1.40 -8.07
N GLU A 57 -21.21 -0.37 -7.77
CA GLU A 57 -21.00 0.98 -8.27
C GLU A 57 -19.74 1.56 -7.61
N LEU A 58 -18.74 1.89 -8.42
CA LEU A 58 -17.46 2.43 -7.96
C LEU A 58 -17.10 3.65 -8.81
N PRO A 59 -16.51 4.71 -8.23
CA PRO A 59 -16.25 5.96 -8.97
C PRO A 59 -15.35 5.84 -10.20
N TRP A 60 -14.52 4.79 -10.27
CA TRP A 60 -13.64 4.50 -11.40
C TRP A 60 -14.24 3.54 -12.43
N ARG A 61 -15.45 3.00 -12.17
CA ARG A 61 -16.20 2.20 -13.14
C ARG A 61 -17.13 3.11 -13.93
N THR A 62 -16.57 3.83 -14.89
CA THR A 62 -17.34 4.68 -15.81
C THR A 62 -17.82 3.89 -17.02
N SER A 63 -18.91 4.34 -17.64
CA SER A 63 -19.46 3.74 -18.86
C SER A 63 -18.49 3.85 -20.03
N GLU A 64 -18.72 3.07 -21.08
CA GLU A 64 -17.98 3.23 -22.33
C GLU A 64 -18.20 4.61 -22.93
N GLU A 65 -17.12 5.21 -23.42
CA GLU A 65 -17.07 6.56 -23.97
C GLU A 65 -16.54 6.45 -25.40
N GLU A 66 -17.13 7.20 -26.33
CA GLU A 66 -16.79 7.12 -27.76
C GLU A 66 -15.71 8.14 -28.16
N ASN A 67 -15.57 9.23 -27.40
CA ASN A 67 -14.59 10.28 -27.67
C ASN A 67 -13.19 9.88 -27.18
N GLU A 68 -12.16 10.09 -28.02
CA GLU A 68 -10.77 9.79 -27.68
C GLU A 68 -10.30 10.48 -26.39
N GLU A 69 -10.70 11.73 -26.14
CA GLU A 69 -10.32 12.45 -24.91
C GLU A 69 -10.92 11.84 -23.65
N GLU A 70 -12.16 11.36 -23.75
CA GLU A 70 -12.89 10.70 -22.68
C GLU A 70 -12.26 9.33 -22.41
N VAL A 71 -12.00 8.52 -23.44
CA VAL A 71 -11.26 7.25 -23.33
C VAL A 71 -9.90 7.44 -22.65
N GLN A 72 -9.15 8.50 -22.97
CA GLN A 72 -7.89 8.81 -22.30
C GLN A 72 -8.08 9.19 -20.82
N ARG A 73 -9.14 9.93 -20.49
CA ARG A 73 -9.50 10.26 -19.12
C ARG A 73 -9.91 9.02 -18.33
N ARG A 74 -10.69 8.12 -18.93
CA ARG A 74 -11.04 6.81 -18.37
C ARG A 74 -9.79 5.96 -18.15
N ALA A 75 -8.88 5.88 -19.12
CA ALA A 75 -7.62 5.15 -18.97
C ALA A 75 -6.77 5.69 -17.80
N TYR A 76 -6.72 7.01 -17.64
CA TYR A 76 -6.07 7.65 -16.50
C TYR A 76 -6.78 7.32 -15.18
N GLY A 77 -8.12 7.40 -15.13
CA GLY A 77 -8.93 7.03 -13.96
C GLY A 77 -8.71 5.57 -13.54
N VAL A 78 -8.76 4.64 -14.49
CA VAL A 78 -8.44 3.21 -14.27
C VAL A 78 -7.02 3.06 -13.73
N TRP A 79 -6.04 3.72 -14.33
CA TRP A 79 -4.66 3.63 -13.85
C TRP A 79 -4.52 4.11 -12.39
N VAL A 80 -5.14 5.25 -12.05
CA VAL A 80 -5.15 5.79 -10.68
C VAL A 80 -5.81 4.80 -9.71
N SER A 81 -7.00 4.28 -10.04
CA SER A 81 -7.72 3.34 -9.17
C SER A 81 -6.94 2.05 -8.96
N GLU A 82 -6.37 1.48 -10.04
CA GLU A 82 -5.60 0.25 -9.97
C GLU A 82 -4.34 0.39 -9.11
N VAL A 83 -3.65 1.54 -9.23
CA VAL A 83 -2.50 1.82 -8.36
C VAL A 83 -2.94 2.00 -6.91
N MET A 84 -4.06 2.67 -6.64
CA MET A 84 -4.58 2.83 -5.28
C MET A 84 -5.03 1.51 -4.65
N LEU A 85 -5.66 0.61 -5.42
CA LEU A 85 -6.21 -0.67 -4.97
C LEU A 85 -5.14 -1.72 -4.63
N GLN A 86 -3.89 -1.53 -5.08
CA GLN A 86 -2.79 -2.40 -4.69
C GLN A 86 -2.64 -2.48 -3.16
N GLN A 87 -2.98 -3.63 -2.58
CA GLN A 87 -2.95 -3.88 -1.14
C GLN A 87 -3.75 -2.88 -0.29
N THR A 88 -4.78 -2.24 -0.87
CA THR A 88 -5.66 -1.30 -0.18
C THR A 88 -7.12 -1.67 -0.43
N ARG A 89 -7.97 -1.56 0.59
CA ARG A 89 -9.39 -1.93 0.48
C ARG A 89 -10.18 -0.90 -0.33
N VAL A 90 -11.13 -1.38 -1.13
CA VAL A 90 -12.02 -0.56 -1.97
C VAL A 90 -12.66 0.60 -1.19
N GLN A 91 -13.27 0.32 -0.02
CA GLN A 91 -13.92 1.35 0.80
C GLN A 91 -13.00 2.53 1.16
N THR A 92 -11.72 2.24 1.44
CA THR A 92 -10.73 3.27 1.73
C THR A 92 -10.40 4.06 0.48
N VAL A 93 -10.22 3.39 -0.67
CA VAL A 93 -9.81 4.01 -1.93
C VAL A 93 -10.84 5.00 -2.45
N ILE A 94 -12.14 4.77 -2.28
CA ILE A 94 -13.22 5.65 -2.78
C ILE A 94 -12.97 7.13 -2.45
N ALA A 95 -12.72 7.45 -1.18
CA ALA A 95 -12.51 8.83 -0.74
C ALA A 95 -11.19 9.44 -1.25
N TYR A 96 -10.16 8.62 -1.48
CA TYR A 96 -8.88 9.10 -2.03
C TYR A 96 -8.97 9.32 -3.53
N TYR A 97 -9.60 8.38 -4.25
CA TYR A 97 -9.82 8.48 -5.68
C TYR A 97 -10.62 9.73 -6.02
N ASN A 98 -11.74 9.98 -5.34
CA ASN A 98 -12.58 11.15 -5.61
C ASN A 98 -11.82 12.46 -5.42
N ARG A 99 -11.07 12.62 -4.31
CA ARG A 99 -10.25 13.81 -4.06
C ARG A 99 -9.10 13.94 -5.07
N TRP A 100 -8.48 12.81 -5.45
CA TRP A 100 -7.41 12.78 -6.43
C TRP A 100 -7.89 13.23 -7.80
N MET A 101 -9.00 12.65 -8.28
CA MET A 101 -9.59 12.98 -9.57
C MET A 101 -10.18 14.39 -9.61
N GLN A 102 -10.61 14.93 -8.46
CA GLN A 102 -11.00 16.34 -8.35
C GLN A 102 -9.80 17.28 -8.51
N LYS A 103 -8.65 16.97 -7.88
CA LYS A 103 -7.44 17.81 -7.96
C LYS A 103 -6.71 17.66 -9.29
N TRP A 104 -6.59 16.43 -9.78
CA TRP A 104 -5.89 16.10 -11.03
C TRP A 104 -6.78 15.24 -11.92
N PRO A 105 -7.72 15.85 -12.66
CA PRO A 105 -8.69 15.12 -13.48
C PRO A 105 -8.08 14.41 -14.70
N THR A 106 -6.89 14.84 -15.14
CA THR A 106 -6.19 14.25 -16.29
C THR A 106 -4.72 14.04 -15.97
N ILE A 107 -4.08 13.18 -16.78
CA ILE A 107 -2.64 12.89 -16.69
C ILE A 107 -1.76 14.15 -16.78
N HIS A 108 -2.18 15.16 -17.55
CA HIS A 108 -1.47 16.43 -17.71
C HIS A 108 -1.43 17.23 -16.40
N HIS A 109 -2.55 17.25 -15.67
CA HIS A 109 -2.62 17.91 -14.36
C HIS A 109 -1.67 17.23 -13.37
N LEU A 110 -1.68 15.90 -13.33
CA LEU A 110 -0.78 15.15 -12.44
C LEU A 110 0.69 15.33 -12.82
N ALA A 111 1.03 15.34 -14.11
CA ALA A 111 2.41 15.52 -14.58
C ALA A 111 3.02 16.87 -14.14
N GLN A 112 2.21 17.90 -13.94
CA GLN A 112 2.64 19.21 -13.44
C GLN A 112 2.79 19.27 -11.92
N ALA A 113 2.28 18.28 -11.19
CA ALA A 113 2.32 18.25 -9.74
C ALA A 113 3.75 18.07 -9.20
N SER A 114 4.00 18.64 -8.02
CA SER A 114 5.18 18.33 -7.23
C SER A 114 5.03 16.98 -6.52
N LEU A 115 6.16 16.34 -6.19
CA LEU A 115 6.15 15.10 -5.40
C LEU A 115 5.55 15.32 -4.00
N GLU A 116 5.74 16.52 -3.44
CA GLU A 116 5.22 16.85 -2.11
C GLU A 116 3.68 16.89 -2.11
N GLU A 117 3.07 17.55 -3.09
CA GLU A 117 1.61 17.54 -3.24
C GLU A 117 1.06 16.13 -3.46
N VAL A 118 1.74 15.32 -4.26
CA VAL A 118 1.36 13.92 -4.50
C VAL A 118 1.41 13.12 -3.19
N ASN A 119 2.48 13.27 -2.41
CA ASN A 119 2.64 12.63 -1.12
C ASN A 119 1.55 13.07 -0.12
N GLU A 120 1.19 14.34 -0.11
CA GLU A 120 0.10 14.87 0.72
C GLU A 120 -1.25 14.29 0.34
N MET A 121 -1.57 14.23 -0.95
CA MET A 121 -2.82 13.63 -1.43
C MET A 121 -2.89 12.11 -1.18
N TRP A 122 -1.74 11.44 -1.17
CA TRP A 122 -1.61 10.00 -0.89
C TRP A 122 -1.52 9.66 0.60
N ALA A 123 -1.41 10.68 1.46
CA ALA A 123 -1.14 10.50 2.88
C ALA A 123 -2.20 9.62 3.56
N GLY A 124 -1.76 8.47 4.08
CA GLY A 124 -2.62 7.49 4.74
C GLY A 124 -2.94 6.23 3.93
N LEU A 125 -2.73 6.23 2.60
CA LEU A 125 -2.89 5.02 1.77
C LEU A 125 -1.74 4.00 1.92
N GLY A 126 -0.57 4.45 2.40
CA GLY A 126 0.63 3.64 2.49
C GLY A 126 1.25 3.32 1.12
N TYR A 127 2.40 2.66 1.14
CA TYR A 127 3.17 2.31 -0.08
C TYR A 127 3.38 3.51 -1.02
N TYR A 128 3.92 4.61 -0.50
CA TYR A 128 4.08 5.90 -1.21
C TYR A 128 4.87 5.83 -2.52
N ARG A 129 5.74 4.81 -2.68
CA ARG A 129 6.41 4.52 -3.95
C ARG A 129 5.43 4.37 -5.12
N ARG A 130 4.20 3.89 -4.86
CA ARG A 130 3.11 3.82 -5.86
C ARG A 130 2.75 5.19 -6.41
N ALA A 131 2.50 6.17 -5.53
CA ALA A 131 2.19 7.55 -5.92
C ALA A 131 3.34 8.21 -6.68
N ARG A 132 4.58 7.96 -6.22
CA ARG A 132 5.79 8.44 -6.90
C ARG A 132 5.89 7.92 -8.33
N PHE A 133 5.71 6.61 -8.52
CA PHE A 133 5.75 6.03 -9.86
C PHE A 133 4.58 6.47 -10.74
N LEU A 134 3.40 6.69 -10.17
CA LEU A 134 2.26 7.25 -10.89
C LEU A 134 2.59 8.67 -11.43
N LEU A 135 3.23 9.52 -10.61
CA LEU A 135 3.73 10.82 -11.03
C LEU A 135 4.83 10.72 -12.11
N GLU A 136 5.83 9.87 -11.90
CA GLU A 136 6.94 9.66 -12.85
C GLU A 136 6.44 9.13 -14.21
N GLY A 137 5.54 8.15 -14.18
CA GLY A 137 4.92 7.61 -15.38
C GLY A 137 4.06 8.67 -16.09
N SER A 138 3.34 9.50 -15.35
CA SER A 138 2.53 10.59 -15.93
C SER A 138 3.41 11.62 -16.62
N LYS A 139 4.52 12.02 -15.99
CA LYS A 139 5.53 12.91 -16.59
C LYS A 139 6.12 12.31 -17.87
N LYS A 140 6.45 11.01 -17.86
CA LYS A 140 6.96 10.31 -19.04
C LYS A 140 5.96 10.33 -20.19
N ILE A 141 4.70 9.97 -19.95
CA ILE A 141 3.66 9.94 -20.99
C ILE A 141 3.43 11.33 -21.58
N VAL A 142 3.38 12.37 -20.73
CA VAL A 142 3.22 13.75 -21.20
C VAL A 142 4.40 14.21 -22.05
N ALA A 143 5.63 13.83 -21.68
CA ALA A 143 6.82 14.11 -22.50
C ALA A 143 6.81 13.39 -23.86
N GLU A 144 6.15 12.23 -23.96
CA GLU A 144 6.04 11.40 -25.17
C GLU A 144 4.76 11.70 -26.00
N GLY A 145 4.06 12.82 -25.74
CA GLY A 145 2.90 13.26 -26.53
C GLY A 145 1.55 13.16 -25.82
N GLY A 146 1.52 12.83 -24.53
CA GLY A 146 0.34 13.01 -23.67
C GLY A 146 -0.77 11.96 -23.79
N LYS A 147 -0.57 10.93 -24.63
CA LYS A 147 -1.54 9.83 -24.81
C LYS A 147 -1.07 8.56 -24.09
N ILE A 148 -1.90 8.02 -23.21
CA ILE A 148 -1.68 6.73 -22.56
C ILE A 148 -1.68 5.63 -23.64
N PRO A 149 -0.64 4.78 -23.69
CA PRO A 149 -0.56 3.69 -24.67
C PRO A 149 -1.72 2.71 -24.54
N LYS A 150 -2.29 2.30 -25.68
CA LYS A 150 -3.44 1.39 -25.72
C LYS A 150 -3.10 -0.07 -25.45
N VAL A 151 -1.83 -0.44 -25.61
CA VAL A 151 -1.34 -1.81 -25.63
C VAL A 151 -0.57 -2.12 -24.34
N ALA A 152 -0.89 -3.24 -23.69
CA ALA A 152 -0.32 -3.69 -22.42
C ALA A 152 1.22 -3.80 -22.50
N SER A 153 1.75 -4.30 -23.62
CA SER A 153 3.20 -4.38 -23.84
C SER A 153 3.92 -3.03 -23.84
N MET A 154 3.24 -1.97 -24.27
CA MET A 154 3.74 -0.59 -24.23
C MET A 154 3.53 0.03 -22.85
N LEU A 155 2.38 -0.24 -22.22
CA LEU A 155 2.09 0.18 -20.85
C LEU A 155 3.14 -0.33 -19.85
N ARG A 156 3.61 -1.57 -20.00
CA ARG A 156 4.69 -2.15 -19.17
C ARG A 156 6.03 -1.40 -19.23
N LYS A 157 6.24 -0.55 -20.24
CA LYS A 157 7.47 0.29 -20.36
C LYS A 157 7.38 1.56 -19.50
N ILE A 158 6.25 1.83 -18.87
CA ILE A 158 6.03 3.00 -18.03
C ILE A 158 6.40 2.66 -16.57
N PRO A 159 7.18 3.51 -15.88
CA PRO A 159 7.57 3.26 -14.49
C PRO A 159 6.38 2.93 -13.58
N GLY A 160 6.50 1.84 -12.83
CA GLY A 160 5.48 1.39 -11.87
C GLY A 160 4.28 0.66 -12.49
N ILE A 161 4.20 0.50 -13.81
CA ILE A 161 3.18 -0.33 -14.45
C ILE A 161 3.75 -1.75 -14.66
N GLY A 162 3.27 -2.70 -13.87
CA GLY A 162 3.57 -4.13 -14.04
C GLY A 162 2.51 -4.87 -14.87
N ASP A 163 2.63 -6.21 -14.96
CA ASP A 163 1.74 -7.06 -15.76
C ASP A 163 0.26 -6.83 -15.42
N TYR A 164 -0.08 -6.87 -14.12
CA TYR A 164 -1.41 -6.58 -13.60
C TYR A 164 -1.99 -5.25 -14.12
N THR A 165 -1.30 -4.14 -13.83
CA THR A 165 -1.79 -2.80 -14.14
C THR A 165 -1.83 -2.56 -15.65
N SER A 166 -0.88 -3.13 -16.41
CA SER A 166 -0.89 -3.05 -17.87
C SER A 166 -2.12 -3.74 -18.49
N GLY A 167 -2.43 -4.96 -18.04
CA GLY A 167 -3.59 -5.71 -18.51
C GLY A 167 -4.90 -5.03 -18.09
N ALA A 168 -4.95 -4.47 -16.88
CA ALA A 168 -6.14 -3.80 -16.38
C ALA A 168 -6.46 -2.54 -17.20
N ILE A 169 -5.48 -1.65 -17.40
CA ILE A 169 -5.67 -0.45 -18.22
C ILE A 169 -6.03 -0.83 -19.66
N ALA A 170 -5.27 -1.74 -20.27
CA ALA A 170 -5.46 -2.09 -21.67
C ALA A 170 -6.80 -2.75 -21.95
N SER A 171 -7.23 -3.69 -21.11
CA SER A 171 -8.53 -4.35 -21.29
C SER A 171 -9.71 -3.46 -20.92
N ILE A 172 -9.64 -2.71 -19.80
CA ILE A 172 -10.76 -1.91 -19.30
C ILE A 172 -10.95 -0.64 -20.12
N ALA A 173 -9.88 0.05 -20.50
CA ALA A 173 -9.99 1.34 -21.20
C ALA A 173 -9.86 1.22 -22.71
N PHE A 174 -9.12 0.22 -23.22
CA PHE A 174 -8.77 0.13 -24.64
C PHE A 174 -9.24 -1.16 -25.31
N LYS A 175 -9.99 -2.01 -24.61
CA LYS A 175 -10.56 -3.28 -25.11
C LYS A 175 -9.50 -4.26 -25.65
N GLU A 176 -8.25 -4.15 -25.21
CA GLU A 176 -7.25 -5.15 -25.57
C GLU A 176 -7.58 -6.48 -24.89
N VAL A 177 -7.59 -7.57 -25.67
CA VAL A 177 -7.86 -8.93 -25.17
C VAL A 177 -6.61 -9.46 -24.47
N VAL A 178 -6.41 -9.03 -23.23
CA VAL A 178 -5.27 -9.42 -22.38
C VAL A 178 -5.76 -9.79 -20.98
N PRO A 179 -5.15 -10.80 -20.34
CA PRO A 179 -5.55 -11.20 -18.99
C PRO A 179 -5.07 -10.20 -17.95
N VAL A 180 -5.78 -10.15 -16.83
CA VAL A 180 -5.31 -9.49 -15.62
C VAL A 180 -4.91 -10.51 -14.56
N VAL A 181 -3.74 -10.31 -13.95
CA VAL A 181 -3.16 -11.25 -12.97
C VAL A 181 -3.04 -10.56 -11.62
N ASP A 182 -4.07 -10.70 -10.79
CA ASP A 182 -4.11 -10.20 -9.40
C ASP A 182 -4.38 -11.35 -8.42
N GLY A 183 -4.25 -11.10 -7.12
CA GLY A 183 -4.47 -12.13 -6.10
C GLY A 183 -5.89 -12.70 -6.09
N ASN A 184 -6.90 -11.94 -6.53
CA ASN A 184 -8.28 -12.40 -6.66
C ASN A 184 -8.44 -13.32 -7.88
N VAL A 185 -8.02 -12.87 -9.05
CA VAL A 185 -8.07 -13.62 -10.32
C VAL A 185 -7.25 -14.89 -10.23
N VAL A 186 -6.02 -14.83 -9.71
CA VAL A 186 -5.17 -16.02 -9.49
C VAL A 186 -5.90 -17.05 -8.64
N ARG A 187 -6.56 -16.62 -7.54
CA ARG A 187 -7.31 -17.54 -6.68
C ARG A 187 -8.52 -18.13 -7.39
N VAL A 188 -9.28 -17.32 -8.12
CA VAL A 188 -10.45 -17.78 -8.89
C VAL A 188 -10.01 -18.82 -9.91
N ILE A 189 -9.00 -18.52 -10.72
CA ILE A 189 -8.53 -19.41 -11.79
C ILE A 189 -7.90 -20.68 -11.20
N ALA A 190 -7.11 -20.57 -10.12
CA ALA A 190 -6.55 -21.72 -9.42
C ALA A 190 -7.64 -22.68 -8.92
N ARG A 191 -8.77 -22.15 -8.41
CA ARG A 191 -9.91 -22.97 -7.99
C ARG A 191 -10.70 -23.53 -9.17
N LEU A 192 -10.92 -22.72 -10.20
CA LEU A 192 -11.61 -23.15 -11.42
C LEU A 192 -10.89 -24.35 -12.04
N ARG A 193 -9.56 -24.30 -12.14
CA ARG A 193 -8.74 -25.38 -12.73
C ARG A 193 -8.18 -26.39 -11.72
N ALA A 194 -8.49 -26.27 -10.44
CA ALA A 194 -7.90 -27.08 -9.37
C ALA A 194 -6.35 -27.15 -9.40
N VAL A 195 -5.70 -26.00 -9.65
CA VAL A 195 -4.23 -25.88 -9.71
C VAL A 195 -3.68 -25.29 -8.41
N SER A 196 -2.68 -25.94 -7.82
CA SER A 196 -2.07 -25.53 -6.55
C SER A 196 -1.12 -24.34 -6.69
N ALA A 197 -0.55 -24.13 -7.89
CA ALA A 197 0.39 -23.07 -8.24
C ALA A 197 -0.31 -21.87 -8.92
N ASN A 198 0.47 -20.81 -9.20
CA ASN A 198 -0.01 -19.71 -10.03
C ASN A 198 -0.29 -20.23 -11.46
N PRO A 199 -1.50 -20.03 -12.00
CA PRO A 199 -1.83 -20.46 -13.36
C PRO A 199 -0.98 -19.67 -14.37
N LYS A 200 -0.24 -20.36 -15.23
CA LYS A 200 0.71 -19.75 -16.17
C LYS A 200 0.05 -19.17 -17.42
N ASP A 201 -1.16 -19.58 -17.76
CA ASP A 201 -1.88 -19.08 -18.94
C ASP A 201 -3.38 -18.88 -18.67
N SER A 202 -3.77 -17.64 -18.41
CA SER A 202 -5.17 -17.20 -18.30
C SER A 202 -5.67 -16.45 -19.53
N ALA A 203 -4.83 -16.26 -20.56
CA ALA A 203 -5.17 -15.45 -21.72
C ALA A 203 -6.34 -16.08 -22.51
N THR A 204 -6.38 -17.41 -22.57
CA THR A 204 -7.41 -18.17 -23.28
C THR A 204 -8.82 -18.00 -22.73
N LEU A 205 -8.97 -17.56 -21.46
CA LEU A 205 -10.27 -17.33 -20.83
C LEU A 205 -10.86 -15.96 -21.13
N VAL A 206 -10.04 -14.96 -21.43
CA VAL A 206 -10.48 -13.57 -21.58
C VAL A 206 -11.51 -13.46 -22.70
N ASP A 207 -12.62 -12.80 -22.42
CA ASP A 207 -13.66 -12.59 -23.43
C ASP A 207 -13.15 -11.70 -24.59
N PRO A 208 -13.31 -12.11 -25.87
CA PRO A 208 -12.79 -11.35 -27.00
C PRO A 208 -13.62 -10.11 -27.35
N VAL A 209 -14.85 -9.97 -26.83
CA VAL A 209 -15.77 -8.86 -27.13
C VAL A 209 -15.72 -7.81 -26.02
N CYS A 210 -15.80 -8.25 -24.76
CA CYS A 210 -15.82 -7.40 -23.58
C CYS A 210 -14.69 -7.77 -22.59
N PRO A 211 -13.39 -7.70 -23.00
CA PRO A 211 -12.28 -8.16 -22.17
C PRO A 211 -12.16 -7.40 -20.85
N GLY A 212 -12.45 -6.10 -20.86
CA GLY A 212 -12.44 -5.25 -19.67
C GLY A 212 -13.46 -5.68 -18.62
N ASP A 213 -14.71 -5.91 -19.03
CA ASP A 213 -15.78 -6.34 -18.13
C ASP A 213 -15.54 -7.77 -17.64
N PHE A 214 -15.05 -8.66 -18.50
CA PHE A 214 -14.68 -10.02 -18.09
C PHE A 214 -13.57 -10.02 -17.02
N ASN A 215 -12.51 -9.23 -17.21
CA ASN A 215 -11.44 -9.10 -16.22
C ASN A 215 -11.97 -8.52 -14.90
N GLN A 216 -12.80 -7.48 -14.96
CA GLN A 216 -13.43 -6.92 -13.76
C GLN A 216 -14.39 -7.90 -13.09
N ALA A 217 -15.09 -8.73 -13.85
CA ALA A 217 -15.97 -9.77 -13.32
C ALA A 217 -15.20 -10.84 -12.56
N LEU A 218 -14.04 -11.28 -13.07
CA LEU A 218 -13.15 -12.20 -12.34
C LEU A 218 -12.63 -11.58 -11.04
N MET A 219 -12.22 -10.31 -11.06
CA MET A 219 -11.79 -9.58 -9.86
C MET A 219 -12.94 -9.47 -8.85
N GLU A 220 -14.13 -9.10 -9.31
CA GLU A 220 -15.33 -8.93 -8.48
C GLU A 220 -15.72 -10.27 -7.85
N LEU A 221 -15.75 -11.35 -8.65
CA LEU A 221 -16.05 -12.71 -8.19
C LEU A 221 -15.08 -13.12 -7.09
N GLY A 222 -13.77 -12.90 -7.29
CA GLY A 222 -12.78 -13.18 -6.26
C GLY A 222 -12.97 -12.33 -5.00
N ALA A 223 -13.35 -11.07 -5.15
CA ALA A 223 -13.53 -10.14 -4.03
C ALA A 223 -14.80 -10.42 -3.19
N THR A 224 -15.91 -10.84 -3.81
CA THR A 224 -17.23 -10.89 -3.16
C THR A 224 -17.78 -12.29 -2.95
N VAL A 225 -17.43 -13.26 -3.80
CA VAL A 225 -17.99 -14.61 -3.77
C VAL A 225 -16.92 -15.65 -3.47
N CYS A 226 -15.88 -15.73 -4.31
CA CYS A 226 -14.79 -16.70 -4.21
C CYS A 226 -13.71 -16.19 -3.23
N THR A 227 -14.11 -15.94 -1.98
CA THR A 227 -13.25 -15.33 -0.95
C THR A 227 -12.15 -16.30 -0.45
N PRO A 228 -11.07 -15.81 0.19
CA PRO A 228 -9.96 -16.67 0.61
C PRO A 228 -10.31 -17.76 1.63
N LEU A 229 -11.27 -17.52 2.53
CA LEU A 229 -11.57 -18.43 3.65
C LEU A 229 -12.95 -19.08 3.54
N ASN A 230 -13.99 -18.30 3.21
CA ASN A 230 -15.37 -18.79 3.18
C ASN A 230 -15.99 -18.44 1.81
N PRO A 231 -15.62 -19.15 0.73
CA PRO A 231 -16.19 -18.88 -0.58
C PRO A 231 -17.68 -19.30 -0.63
N SER A 232 -18.53 -18.44 -1.18
CA SER A 232 -19.97 -18.71 -1.35
C SER A 232 -20.22 -19.56 -2.60
N CYS A 233 -19.70 -20.79 -2.61
CA CYS A 233 -19.73 -21.67 -3.79
C CYS A 233 -21.15 -21.98 -4.29
N SER A 234 -22.15 -22.02 -3.41
CA SER A 234 -23.55 -22.28 -3.76
C SER A 234 -24.20 -21.16 -4.59
N SER A 235 -23.72 -19.93 -4.45
CA SER A 235 -24.20 -18.77 -5.20
C SER A 235 -23.19 -18.29 -6.25
N CYS A 236 -22.18 -19.11 -6.55
CA CYS A 236 -21.14 -18.75 -7.51
C CYS A 236 -21.62 -19.02 -8.94
N PRO A 237 -21.59 -18.02 -9.85
CA PRO A 237 -22.02 -18.18 -11.24
C PRO A 237 -21.13 -19.16 -12.01
N ALA A 238 -19.88 -19.37 -11.54
CA ALA A 238 -18.93 -20.28 -12.16
C ALA A 238 -18.85 -21.65 -11.45
N SER A 239 -19.81 -21.97 -10.58
CA SER A 239 -19.77 -23.18 -9.75
C SER A 239 -19.78 -24.48 -10.56
N GLU A 240 -20.52 -24.51 -11.68
CA GLU A 240 -20.59 -25.67 -12.58
C GLU A 240 -19.25 -25.98 -13.26
N PHE A 241 -18.42 -24.97 -13.47
CA PHE A 241 -17.11 -25.08 -14.14
C PHE A 241 -15.95 -25.23 -13.15
N CYS A 242 -16.22 -25.31 -11.84
CA CYS A 242 -15.19 -25.25 -10.81
C CYS A 242 -14.67 -26.64 -10.44
N HIS A 243 -13.50 -27.02 -10.97
CA HIS A 243 -12.88 -28.31 -10.66
C HIS A 243 -12.58 -28.48 -9.17
N ALA A 244 -12.13 -27.43 -8.46
CA ALA A 244 -11.90 -27.53 -7.01
C ALA A 244 -13.20 -27.83 -6.24
N LEU A 245 -14.35 -27.30 -6.68
CA LEU A 245 -15.65 -27.60 -6.08
C LEU A 245 -16.10 -29.02 -6.41
N SER A 246 -15.87 -29.48 -7.65
CA SER A 246 -16.14 -30.86 -8.05
C SER A 246 -15.34 -31.85 -7.19
N ASN A 247 -14.04 -31.60 -7.00
CA ASN A 247 -13.17 -32.42 -6.18
C ASN A 247 -13.64 -32.47 -4.71
N ALA A 248 -13.97 -31.30 -4.13
CA ALA A 248 -14.47 -31.22 -2.75
C ALA A 248 -15.84 -31.90 -2.54
N LYS A 249 -16.66 -32.05 -3.60
CA LYS A 249 -17.91 -32.83 -3.56
C LYS A 249 -17.67 -34.34 -3.64
N GLN A 250 -16.60 -34.77 -4.30
CA GLN A 250 -16.24 -36.17 -4.48
C GLN A 250 -15.40 -36.73 -3.32
N ASP A 251 -14.55 -35.90 -2.72
CA ASP A 251 -13.66 -36.25 -1.61
C ASP A 251 -13.78 -35.22 -0.47
N SER A 252 -14.31 -35.66 0.67
CA SER A 252 -14.52 -34.82 1.85
C SER A 252 -13.22 -34.38 2.54
N THR A 253 -12.07 -34.93 2.15
CA THR A 253 -10.74 -34.52 2.66
C THR A 253 -10.17 -33.32 1.91
N VAL A 254 -10.75 -32.95 0.76
CA VAL A 254 -10.31 -31.83 -0.09
C VAL A 254 -11.28 -30.66 0.04
N ALA A 255 -10.76 -29.46 0.25
CA ALA A 255 -11.55 -28.24 0.27
C ALA A 255 -11.21 -27.32 -0.91
N VAL A 256 -12.19 -26.55 -1.39
CA VAL A 256 -11.97 -25.48 -2.38
C VAL A 256 -10.89 -24.48 -1.91
N THR A 257 -10.74 -24.32 -0.60
CA THR A 257 -9.75 -23.43 0.03
C THR A 257 -8.32 -23.95 0.00
N ASP A 258 -8.10 -25.20 -0.40
CA ASP A 258 -6.75 -25.77 -0.59
C ASP A 258 -6.07 -25.21 -1.84
N TYR A 259 -6.85 -24.55 -2.71
CA TYR A 259 -6.39 -23.90 -3.94
C TYR A 259 -6.53 -22.36 -3.84
N PRO A 260 -5.46 -21.60 -4.18
CA PRO A 260 -4.08 -22.04 -4.36
C PRO A 260 -3.40 -22.32 -3.02
N VAL A 261 -2.29 -23.07 -3.04
CA VAL A 261 -1.52 -23.36 -1.83
C VAL A 261 -0.94 -22.08 -1.25
N LYS A 262 -1.20 -21.83 0.04
CA LYS A 262 -0.69 -20.63 0.71
C LYS A 262 0.82 -20.73 0.89
N GLY A 263 1.55 -19.75 0.37
CA GLY A 263 2.97 -19.60 0.66
C GLY A 263 3.23 -19.33 2.15
N VAL A 264 4.34 -19.86 2.67
CA VAL A 264 4.81 -19.59 4.04
C VAL A 264 5.18 -18.11 4.16
N LYS A 265 4.58 -17.40 5.12
CA LYS A 265 4.92 -16.00 5.37
C LYS A 265 6.27 -15.89 6.08
N VAL A 266 7.18 -15.13 5.51
CA VAL A 266 8.46 -14.78 6.16
C VAL A 266 8.20 -13.91 7.39
N LYS A 267 8.89 -14.21 8.49
CA LYS A 267 8.79 -13.42 9.73
C LYS A 267 9.32 -12.00 9.48
N GLN A 268 8.57 -11.01 9.95
CA GLN A 268 8.96 -9.60 9.84
C GLN A 268 10.22 -9.31 10.66
N ARG A 269 11.09 -8.43 10.16
CA ARG A 269 12.22 -7.92 10.95
C ARG A 269 11.72 -6.96 12.03
N CYS A 270 12.41 -6.89 13.16
CA CYS A 270 12.09 -5.99 14.26
C CYS A 270 13.10 -4.84 14.30
N ASP A 271 12.65 -3.61 14.07
CA ASP A 271 13.46 -2.40 14.07
C ASP A 271 13.03 -1.49 15.23
N PHE A 272 13.94 -0.64 15.72
CA PHE A 272 13.68 0.26 16.85
C PHE A 272 14.11 1.69 16.50
N SER A 273 13.30 2.68 16.90
CA SER A 273 13.59 4.09 16.64
C SER A 273 13.19 4.99 17.80
N ALA A 274 14.06 5.94 18.14
CA ALA A 274 13.74 7.04 19.05
C ALA A 274 13.31 8.26 18.24
N VAL A 275 12.13 8.80 18.57
CA VAL A 275 11.48 9.93 17.93
C VAL A 275 11.33 11.06 18.94
N CYS A 276 11.71 12.26 18.54
CA CYS A 276 11.64 13.46 19.37
C CYS A 276 10.73 14.50 18.72
N VAL A 277 9.63 14.83 19.38
CA VAL A 277 8.78 15.95 18.99
C VAL A 277 9.41 17.22 19.56
N VAL A 278 10.09 17.97 18.70
CA VAL A 278 10.71 19.24 19.09
C VAL A 278 9.71 20.37 18.86
N GLU A 279 9.32 21.01 19.95
CA GLU A 279 8.45 22.19 19.96
C GLU A 279 9.26 23.41 20.40
N LEU A 280 9.17 24.49 19.62
CA LEU A 280 9.75 25.77 19.95
C LEU A 280 8.67 26.73 20.45
N LEU A 281 8.94 27.35 21.60
CA LEU A 281 8.18 28.49 22.09
C LEU A 281 8.80 29.77 21.56
N GLU A 282 8.00 30.60 20.89
CA GLU A 282 8.39 31.97 20.55
C GLU A 282 8.41 32.81 21.83
N ALA A 283 9.45 33.65 21.97
CA ALA A 283 9.39 34.74 22.93
C ALA A 283 8.35 35.74 22.42
N GLU A 284 7.40 36.14 23.28
CA GLU A 284 6.28 37.02 22.94
C GLU A 284 6.71 38.20 22.06
N THR A 285 6.40 38.15 20.76
CA THR A 285 6.36 39.37 19.96
C THR A 285 5.14 40.16 20.42
N LEU A 286 5.38 41.35 20.99
CA LEU A 286 4.42 42.26 21.63
C LEU A 286 3.22 42.72 20.77
N LEU A 287 2.98 42.11 19.60
CA LEU A 287 2.02 42.59 18.60
C LEU A 287 0.84 41.63 18.32
N ASP A 288 0.85 40.38 18.79
CA ASP A 288 -0.29 39.47 18.56
C ASP A 288 -0.71 38.72 19.85
N LYS A 289 -1.75 39.24 20.52
CA LYS A 289 -2.32 38.66 21.76
C LYS A 289 -3.18 37.42 21.51
N ASN A 290 -3.09 36.77 20.36
CA ASN A 290 -3.89 35.59 20.03
C ASN A 290 -3.03 34.33 19.99
N GLN A 291 -2.96 33.67 21.15
CA GLN A 291 -2.32 32.38 21.45
C GLN A 291 -0.81 32.28 21.16
N PRO A 292 0.00 31.74 22.09
CA PRO A 292 1.39 31.41 21.78
C PRO A 292 1.39 30.36 20.67
N SER A 293 1.80 30.77 19.46
CA SER A 293 1.89 29.85 18.33
C SER A 293 3.15 29.00 18.52
N SER A 294 2.96 27.75 18.94
CA SER A 294 4.09 26.83 19.04
C SER A 294 4.44 26.26 17.67
N LYS A 295 5.73 26.22 17.38
CA LYS A 295 6.29 25.70 16.13
C LYS A 295 6.89 24.33 16.36
N PHE A 296 6.62 23.39 15.46
CA PHE A 296 7.19 22.05 15.48
C PHE A 296 8.25 21.91 14.40
N ILE A 297 9.30 21.14 14.69
CA ILE A 297 10.31 20.79 13.70
C ILE A 297 9.93 19.49 13.00
N LEU A 298 9.91 19.54 11.67
CA LEU A 298 9.89 18.34 10.83
C LEU A 298 11.16 18.24 10.00
N VAL A 299 11.60 17.00 9.78
CA VAL A 299 12.69 16.62 8.89
C VAL A 299 12.14 15.81 7.73
N LYS A 300 12.67 16.06 6.53
CA LYS A 300 12.36 15.29 5.33
C LYS A 300 13.25 14.06 5.30
N ARG A 301 12.66 12.89 5.13
CA ARG A 301 13.38 11.63 4.95
C ARG A 301 14.14 11.64 3.62
N PRO A 302 15.25 10.87 3.49
CA PRO A 302 15.96 10.72 2.22
C PRO A 302 15.03 10.32 1.06
N GLU A 303 15.44 10.59 -0.17
CA GLU A 303 14.67 10.25 -1.39
C GLU A 303 14.62 8.75 -1.70
N GLU A 304 15.33 7.93 -0.90
CA GLU A 304 15.35 6.48 -1.01
C GLU A 304 15.09 5.79 0.33
N GLY A 305 14.69 4.52 0.28
CA GLY A 305 14.43 3.70 1.45
C GLY A 305 13.00 3.80 2.01
N LEU A 306 12.85 3.49 3.29
CA LEU A 306 11.55 3.44 3.96
C LEU A 306 10.97 4.85 4.08
N LEU A 307 9.73 5.03 3.61
CA LEU A 307 8.98 6.31 3.66
C LEU A 307 9.74 7.47 2.98
N ALA A 308 10.43 7.18 1.88
CA ALA A 308 11.25 8.12 1.15
C ALA A 308 10.54 9.45 0.82
N GLY A 309 11.24 10.57 1.04
CA GLY A 309 10.76 11.93 0.74
C GLY A 309 9.62 12.46 1.62
N LEU A 310 9.16 11.69 2.62
CA LEU A 310 8.10 12.11 3.53
C LEU A 310 8.63 12.90 4.74
N TRP A 311 7.78 13.75 5.29
CA TRP A 311 8.07 14.54 6.49
C TRP A 311 7.79 13.74 7.77
N GLU A 312 8.70 13.83 8.74
CA GLU A 312 8.57 13.22 10.06
C GLU A 312 9.17 14.11 11.16
N PHE A 313 8.88 13.77 12.42
CA PHE A 313 9.62 14.34 13.53
C PHE A 313 11.06 13.78 13.56
N PRO A 314 12.03 14.53 14.11
CA PRO A 314 13.39 14.05 14.33
C PRO A 314 13.42 12.62 14.87
N SER A 315 14.08 11.72 14.15
CA SER A 315 14.13 10.30 14.47
C SER A 315 15.55 9.74 14.33
N VAL A 316 15.90 8.79 15.19
CA VAL A 316 17.16 8.03 15.13
C VAL A 316 16.86 6.54 15.28
N SER A 317 17.56 5.71 14.50
CA SER A 317 17.54 4.26 14.69
C SER A 317 18.35 3.89 15.92
N VAL A 318 17.87 2.91 16.69
CA VAL A 318 18.56 2.38 17.87
C VAL A 318 18.66 0.85 17.79
N ASP A 319 19.73 0.29 18.35
CA ASP A 319 19.97 -1.15 18.34
C ASP A 319 19.23 -1.80 19.50
N GLY A 320 18.04 -2.34 19.21
CA GLY A 320 17.24 -3.05 20.20
C GLY A 320 16.53 -2.15 21.21
N GLU A 321 16.08 -2.77 22.29
CA GLU A 321 15.47 -2.04 23.41
C GLU A 321 16.55 -1.30 24.20
N THR A 322 16.32 -0.02 24.46
CA THR A 322 17.31 0.86 25.09
C THR A 322 16.68 1.76 26.15
N VAL A 323 17.47 2.08 27.18
CA VAL A 323 17.05 2.97 28.27
C VAL A 323 16.85 4.42 27.78
N PRO A 324 15.97 5.22 28.42
CA PRO A 324 15.69 6.60 28.01
C PRO A 324 16.95 7.46 27.82
N MET A 325 17.97 7.29 28.66
CA MET A 325 19.20 8.10 28.60
C MET A 325 19.97 7.88 27.29
N ALA A 326 20.13 6.64 26.84
CA ALA A 326 20.81 6.32 25.58
C ALA A 326 20.05 6.89 24.37
N ARG A 327 18.71 6.82 24.40
CA ARG A 327 17.83 7.41 23.38
C ARG A 327 18.01 8.93 23.29
N ARG A 328 18.02 9.61 24.45
CA ARG A 328 18.24 11.07 24.55
C ARG A 328 19.59 11.49 24.02
N GLU A 329 20.67 10.79 24.38
CA GLU A 329 22.01 11.10 23.88
C GLU A 329 22.12 10.94 22.36
N ALA A 330 21.50 9.89 21.79
CA ALA A 330 21.46 9.71 20.35
C ALA A 330 20.68 10.84 19.65
N MET A 331 19.56 11.27 20.22
CA MET A 331 18.78 12.39 19.72
C MET A 331 19.53 13.72 19.81
N ASP A 332 20.19 14.01 20.93
CA ASP A 332 20.97 15.24 21.12
C ASP A 332 22.09 15.35 20.07
N ARG A 333 22.77 14.23 19.77
CA ARG A 333 23.75 14.15 18.67
C ARG A 333 23.10 14.42 17.31
N PHE A 334 21.91 13.88 17.07
CA PHE A 334 21.18 14.11 15.82
C PHE A 334 20.78 15.58 15.64
N LEU A 335 20.16 16.19 16.65
CA LEU A 335 19.72 17.60 16.64
C LEU A 335 20.91 18.54 16.43
N LYS A 336 22.02 18.30 17.13
CA LYS A 336 23.25 19.08 16.97
C LYS A 336 23.88 18.95 15.59
N ARG A 337 24.00 17.72 15.07
CA ARG A 337 24.68 17.45 13.79
C ARG A 337 23.86 17.93 12.59
N ASN A 338 22.57 17.59 12.57
CA ASN A 338 21.70 17.77 11.40
C ASN A 338 20.93 19.08 11.42
N LEU A 339 20.53 19.57 12.60
CA LEU A 339 19.71 20.78 12.73
C LEU A 339 20.46 21.97 13.33
N LYS A 340 21.74 21.78 13.72
CA LYS A 340 22.57 22.78 14.40
C LYS A 340 21.99 23.27 15.74
N ILE A 341 21.08 22.49 16.33
CA ILE A 341 20.49 22.77 17.64
C ILE A 341 21.37 22.12 18.71
N ASP A 342 22.20 22.92 19.38
CA ASP A 342 22.95 22.47 20.56
C ASP A 342 22.16 22.81 21.81
N ILE A 343 21.39 21.83 22.30
CA ILE A 343 20.46 21.99 23.43
C ILE A 343 21.12 22.67 24.64
N ARG A 344 22.41 22.42 24.90
CA ARG A 344 23.12 22.99 26.06
C ARG A 344 23.57 24.44 25.82
N LYS A 345 23.86 24.80 24.58
CA LYS A 345 24.44 26.12 24.24
C LYS A 345 23.39 27.08 23.71
N THR A 346 22.59 26.67 22.74
CA THR A 346 21.71 27.54 21.94
C THR A 346 20.29 27.65 22.47
N CYS A 347 19.89 26.78 23.42
CA CYS A 347 18.51 26.66 23.88
C CYS A 347 18.41 26.69 25.41
N ASN A 348 17.23 27.05 25.90
CA ASN A 348 16.75 26.73 27.23
C ASN A 348 15.73 25.60 27.11
N ILE A 349 15.92 24.51 27.87
CA ILE A 349 14.96 23.41 27.93
C ILE A 349 13.82 23.83 28.85
N VAL A 350 12.61 23.95 28.30
CA VAL A 350 11.40 24.23 29.08
C VAL A 350 10.82 22.92 29.62
N LEU A 351 10.78 21.88 28.79
CA LEU A 351 10.28 20.56 29.15
C LEU A 351 10.99 19.49 28.32
N ARG A 352 11.33 18.36 28.96
CA ARG A 352 11.79 17.16 28.24
C ARG A 352 11.27 15.88 28.90
N GLU A 353 10.30 15.24 28.28
CA GLU A 353 9.58 14.10 28.86
C GLU A 353 9.57 12.89 27.93
N ASP A 354 9.69 11.69 28.51
CA ASP A 354 9.45 10.43 27.80
C ASP A 354 7.94 10.17 27.80
N ILE A 355 7.34 10.22 26.62
CA ILE A 355 5.88 10.14 26.44
C ILE A 355 5.41 8.68 26.39
N GLY A 356 6.32 7.76 26.02
CA GLY A 356 6.06 6.33 25.95
C GLY A 356 6.41 5.72 24.59
N GLU A 357 5.89 4.53 24.33
CA GLU A 357 6.26 3.74 23.16
C GLU A 357 5.05 3.12 22.46
N PHE A 358 5.20 2.80 21.17
CA PHE A 358 4.24 1.97 20.45
C PHE A 358 4.89 1.23 19.28
N VAL A 359 4.24 0.19 18.80
CA VAL A 359 4.66 -0.55 17.60
C VAL A 359 3.86 -0.09 16.38
N HIS A 360 4.56 0.24 15.31
CA HIS A 360 4.00 0.46 13.98
C HIS A 360 4.37 -0.70 13.06
N ILE A 361 3.38 -1.28 12.38
CA ILE A 361 3.56 -2.49 11.57
C ILE A 361 3.54 -2.12 10.09
N PHE A 362 4.65 -2.41 9.41
CA PHE A 362 4.75 -2.50 7.96
C PHE A 362 4.71 -3.97 7.54
N SER A 363 4.49 -4.25 6.25
CA SER A 363 4.42 -5.64 5.76
C SER A 363 5.71 -6.45 5.99
N HIS A 364 6.87 -5.81 5.99
CA HIS A 364 8.19 -6.44 6.17
C HIS A 364 8.90 -6.03 7.46
N ILE A 365 8.36 -5.08 8.23
CA ILE A 365 9.01 -4.48 9.41
C ILE A 365 8.01 -4.30 10.54
N ARG A 366 8.38 -4.73 11.73
CA ARG A 366 7.75 -4.35 12.99
C ARG A 366 8.61 -3.28 13.65
N LEU A 367 8.22 -2.00 13.54
CA LEU A 367 8.99 -0.86 14.04
C LEU A 367 8.49 -0.45 15.43
N LYS A 368 9.31 -0.58 16.47
CA LYS A 368 9.02 -0.04 17.80
C LYS A 368 9.52 1.40 17.88
N LEU A 369 8.61 2.34 18.15
CA LEU A 369 8.91 3.75 18.28
C LEU A 369 8.86 4.16 19.75
N TYR A 370 9.89 4.88 20.16
CA TYR A 370 10.05 5.49 21.46
C TYR A 370 9.86 7.00 21.32
N VAL A 371 8.90 7.60 22.01
CA VAL A 371 8.49 8.99 21.78
C VAL A 371 8.89 9.86 22.96
N GLU A 372 9.67 10.91 22.69
CA GLU A 372 9.92 11.99 23.64
C GLU A 372 9.35 13.33 23.15
N LEU A 373 8.99 14.19 24.09
CA LEU A 373 8.65 15.59 23.85
C LEU A 373 9.80 16.46 24.35
N LEU A 374 10.28 17.37 23.50
CA LEU A 374 11.30 18.35 23.84
C LEU A 374 10.78 19.76 23.51
N VAL A 375 10.47 20.52 24.55
CA VAL A 375 10.04 21.92 24.43
C VAL A 375 11.23 22.83 24.71
N LEU A 376 11.58 23.66 23.74
CA LEU A 376 12.74 24.55 23.79
C LEU A 376 12.31 26.00 23.63
N GLN A 377 13.07 26.87 24.28
CA GLN A 377 13.08 28.30 24.00
C GLN A 377 14.48 28.66 23.48
N LEU A 378 14.57 29.31 22.31
CA LEU A 378 15.86 29.68 21.73
C LEU A 378 16.45 30.91 22.43
N LYS A 379 17.77 30.93 22.63
CA LYS A 379 18.47 32.08 23.25
C LYS A 379 18.73 33.23 22.28
N GLY A 380 18.79 32.96 20.98
CA GLY A 380 18.71 33.94 19.89
C GLY A 380 17.45 33.66 19.08
N GLY A 381 16.88 34.67 18.43
CA GLY A 381 15.62 34.50 17.68
C GLY A 381 15.66 33.37 16.65
N ILE A 382 14.49 32.89 16.22
CA ILE A 382 14.36 31.78 15.25
C ILE A 382 15.14 32.04 13.95
N ASP A 383 15.26 33.32 13.56
CA ASP A 383 15.94 33.74 12.32
C ASP A 383 17.43 33.36 12.27
N ASP A 384 18.09 33.17 13.41
CA ASP A 384 19.50 32.77 13.45
C ASP A 384 19.69 31.29 13.06
N LEU A 385 18.67 30.45 13.19
CA LEU A 385 18.71 29.07 12.68
C LEU A 385 18.60 29.02 11.16
N PHE A 386 17.80 29.91 10.55
CA PHE A 386 17.62 29.98 9.10
C PHE A 386 18.87 30.48 8.35
N LYS A 387 19.61 31.43 8.94
CA LYS A 387 20.89 31.91 8.36
C LYS A 387 21.96 30.82 8.24
N SER A 388 21.84 29.75 9.01
CA SER A 388 22.80 28.63 9.03
C SER A 388 22.47 27.50 8.05
N GLN A 389 21.41 27.65 7.25
CA GLN A 389 20.96 26.65 6.28
C GLN A 389 21.82 26.67 5.02
N ASP A 390 23.15 26.52 5.18
CA ASP A 390 24.08 26.45 4.06
C ASP A 390 24.43 24.98 3.74
N ASN A 391 23.99 24.56 2.56
CA ASN A 391 24.55 23.52 1.70
C ASN A 391 25.07 22.19 2.29
N LYS A 392 24.36 21.51 3.23
CA LYS A 392 24.48 20.03 3.38
C LYS A 392 23.36 19.25 4.10
N THR A 393 22.89 18.23 3.36
CA THR A 393 22.33 16.89 3.68
C THR A 393 20.94 16.69 4.26
N THR A 394 20.44 17.46 5.23
CA THR A 394 19.15 17.14 5.86
C THR A 394 18.18 18.31 5.72
N THR A 395 17.14 18.14 4.91
CA THR A 395 16.09 19.15 4.72
C THR A 395 15.14 19.12 5.91
N TRP A 396 14.85 20.28 6.50
CA TRP A 396 13.96 20.43 7.65
C TRP A 396 13.15 21.72 7.54
N LYS A 397 12.02 21.80 8.25
CA LYS A 397 11.15 22.99 8.29
C LYS A 397 10.46 23.15 9.65
N PHE A 398 10.02 24.37 9.93
CA PHE A 398 9.05 24.63 11.00
C PHE A 398 7.62 24.54 10.46
N VAL A 399 6.73 24.00 11.29
CA VAL A 399 5.30 23.92 10.99
C VAL A 399 4.53 24.37 12.22
N TYR A 400 3.54 25.23 12.03
CA TYR A 400 2.68 25.67 13.12
C TYR A 400 1.71 24.55 13.53
N SER A 401 1.27 24.56 14.79
CA SER A 401 0.34 23.56 15.35
C SER A 401 -0.94 23.36 14.51
N ASN A 402 -1.50 24.44 13.97
CA ASN A 402 -2.68 24.43 13.11
C ASN A 402 -2.40 23.74 11.76
N GLU A 403 -1.31 24.10 11.09
CA GLU A 403 -0.88 23.52 9.81
C GLU A 403 -0.56 22.04 9.94
N LEU A 404 0.11 21.66 11.03
CA LEU A 404 0.52 20.28 11.31
C LEU A 404 -0.69 19.32 11.40
N SER A 405 -1.83 19.83 11.88
CA SER A 405 -3.07 19.08 12.00
C SER A 405 -3.68 18.75 10.63
N SER A 406 -3.59 19.70 9.68
CA SER A 406 -4.08 19.57 8.30
C SER A 406 -3.08 18.92 7.33
N MET A 407 -1.79 18.85 7.69
CA MET A 407 -0.74 18.32 6.81
C MET A 407 -0.93 16.83 6.52
N GLY A 408 -0.58 16.41 5.29
CA GLY A 408 -0.59 15.01 4.82
C GLY A 408 0.53 14.16 5.43
N LEU A 409 0.49 13.96 6.76
CA LEU A 409 1.47 13.16 7.49
C LEU A 409 1.13 11.67 7.48
N THR A 410 2.17 10.84 7.58
CA THR A 410 2.01 9.39 7.72
C THR A 410 1.28 9.02 9.01
N THR A 411 0.66 7.84 9.02
CA THR A 411 -0.09 7.33 10.18
C THR A 411 0.77 7.24 11.44
N SER A 412 2.05 6.87 11.33
CA SER A 412 2.98 6.81 12.46
C SER A 412 3.26 8.20 13.03
N VAL A 413 3.55 9.19 12.16
CA VAL A 413 3.82 10.57 12.58
C VAL A 413 2.58 11.21 13.22
N ARG A 414 1.40 11.00 12.65
CA ARG A 414 0.14 11.48 13.24
C ARG A 414 -0.12 10.86 14.62
N LYS A 415 0.20 9.58 14.79
CA LYS A 415 0.08 8.91 16.10
C LYS A 415 1.06 9.48 17.13
N VAL A 416 2.31 9.75 16.75
CA VAL A 416 3.30 10.44 17.60
C VAL A 416 2.77 11.81 18.05
N TYR A 417 2.26 12.60 17.12
CA TYR A 417 1.68 13.91 17.43
C TYR A 417 0.52 13.80 18.41
N ASN A 418 -0.42 12.88 18.16
CA ASN A 418 -1.57 12.66 19.05
C ASN A 418 -1.14 12.21 20.46
N MET A 419 -0.09 11.41 20.60
CA MET A 419 0.45 11.04 21.92
C MET A 419 0.93 12.28 22.70
N VAL A 420 1.64 13.19 22.04
CA VAL A 420 2.09 14.46 22.63
C VAL A 420 0.91 15.35 23.01
N GLN A 421 -0.09 15.50 22.13
CA GLN A 421 -1.29 16.31 22.43
C GLN A 421 -2.07 15.76 23.63
N ASN A 422 -2.25 14.44 23.69
CA ASN A 422 -2.90 13.78 24.82
C ASN A 422 -2.11 13.94 26.13
N PHE A 423 -0.78 13.90 26.07
CA PHE A 423 0.07 14.17 27.22
C PHE A 423 -0.15 15.60 27.74
N LYS A 424 -0.04 16.60 26.86
CA LYS A 424 -0.24 18.02 27.22
C LYS A 424 -1.61 18.30 27.84
N GLN A 425 -2.67 17.70 27.31
CA GLN A 425 -4.02 17.85 27.86
C GLN A 425 -4.14 17.30 29.28
N LYS A 426 -3.43 16.20 29.61
CA LYS A 426 -3.41 15.62 30.95
C LYS A 426 -2.52 16.40 31.93
N SER A 427 -1.47 17.04 31.42
CA SER A 427 -0.48 17.77 32.22
C SER A 427 -0.89 19.23 32.52
N LEU A 428 -1.91 19.77 31.83
CA LEU A 428 -2.52 21.04 32.20
C LEU A 428 -3.35 20.86 33.49
N PRO A 429 -3.11 21.64 34.56
CA PRO A 429 -3.95 21.56 35.76
C PRO A 429 -5.39 21.88 35.37
N SER A 430 -6.33 20.98 35.66
CA SER A 430 -7.74 21.32 35.58
C SER A 430 -8.00 22.47 36.54
N ASN A 431 -8.25 23.67 36.02
CA ASN A 431 -8.95 24.71 36.77
C ASN A 431 -10.40 24.26 36.98
N HIS A 432 -10.58 23.22 37.81
CA HIS A 432 -11.85 22.96 38.44
C HIS A 432 -12.05 24.06 39.49
N VAL A 433 -12.69 25.15 39.07
CA VAL A 433 -13.37 26.04 40.01
C VAL A 433 -14.36 25.17 40.79
N PRO A 434 -14.26 25.06 42.13
CA PRO A 434 -15.27 24.34 42.89
C PRO A 434 -16.56 25.14 42.77
N THR A 435 -17.53 24.62 42.03
CA THR A 435 -18.91 25.10 42.09
C THR A 435 -19.38 24.95 43.53
N LYS A 436 -19.47 26.07 44.25
CA LYS A 436 -20.11 26.14 45.57
C LYS A 436 -21.46 25.42 45.49
N LYS A 437 -21.60 24.31 46.21
CA LYS A 437 -22.90 23.67 46.46
C LYS A 437 -23.82 24.71 47.07
N ARG A 438 -24.81 25.15 46.30
CA ARG A 438 -25.89 26.01 46.76
C ARG A 438 -26.84 25.13 47.57
N THR A 439 -26.72 25.18 48.89
CA THR A 439 -27.63 24.53 49.83
C THR A 439 -29.04 25.08 49.60
N ARG A 440 -29.94 24.22 49.14
CA ARG A 440 -31.35 24.55 48.92
C ARG A 440 -32.08 24.35 50.24
N THR A 441 -32.25 25.43 51.00
CA THR A 441 -33.11 25.49 52.17
C THR A 441 -34.57 25.41 51.71
N THR A 442 -35.21 24.28 51.94
CA THR A 442 -36.67 24.13 51.82
C THR A 442 -37.32 24.81 53.02
N LYS A 443 -37.81 26.04 52.85
CA LYS A 443 -38.85 26.60 53.73
C LYS A 443 -40.20 26.01 53.31
N LYS A 444 -40.76 25.15 54.17
CA LYS A 444 -42.22 24.91 54.25
C LYS A 444 -42.89 26.22 54.66
N LEU A 445 -44.01 26.56 54.05
CA LEU A 445 -45.08 27.35 54.66
C LEU A 445 -46.37 27.16 53.85
N ALA A 446 -47.40 26.75 54.62
CA ALA A 446 -48.86 26.74 54.37
C ALA A 446 -49.39 26.05 53.11
#